data_AF-A0A928L3Z5-F1
#
_entry.id   AF-A0A928L3Z5-F1
#
_cell.length_a   1.000
_cell.length_b   1.000
_cell.length_c   1.000
_cell.angle_alpha   90.00
_cell.angle_beta   90.00
_cell.angle_gamma   90.00
#
_symmetry.space_group_name_H-M   'P 1'
#
loop_
_entity.id
_entity.type
_entity.pdbx_description
1 polymer ?
#
loop_
_entity_poly.entity_id
_entity_poly.type
_entity_poly.pdbx_seq_one_letter_code
_entity_poly.pdbx_strand_id
1 'polypeptide(L)' 'MEEGYINSSHELNWKKGDKKHSQGYSVNYDYNDSVLLGSFSFLKGTAVKAYCCRNCTKIIIDYSERTE' A
#
# COMPACT_ATOMS: atom_id res chain seq x y z
N MET A 1 13.41 4.41 12.95
CA MET A 1 12.19 3.72 12.48
C MET A 1 12.51 2.23 12.39
N GLU A 2 11.54 1.35 12.62
CA GLU A 2 11.72 -0.10 12.53
C GLU A 2 11.41 -0.56 11.10
N GLU A 3 12.32 -1.27 10.44
CA GLU A 3 12.09 -1.85 9.12
C GLU A 3 11.18 -3.08 9.22
N GLY A 4 10.28 -3.23 8.24
CA GLY A 4 9.43 -4.40 8.10
C GLY A 4 8.79 -4.47 6.71
N TYR A 5 7.82 -5.37 6.56
CA TYR A 5 7.10 -5.59 5.30
C TYR A 5 5.59 -5.51 5.50
N ILE A 6 4.91 -4.85 4.57
CA ILE A 6 3.45 -4.98 4.41
C ILE A 6 3.23 -6.05 3.35
N ASN A 7 2.42 -7.07 3.64
CA ASN A 7 2.14 -8.16 2.72
C ASN A 7 0.65 -8.31 2.41
N SER A 8 0.35 -8.90 1.25
CA SER A 8 -1.00 -9.20 0.79
C SER A 8 -0.97 -10.41 -0.14
N SER A 9 -2.06 -11.19 -0.17
CA SER A 9 -2.27 -12.21 -1.20
C SER A 9 -2.63 -11.62 -2.56
N HIS A 10 -2.90 -10.31 -2.63
CA HIS A 10 -3.26 -9.57 -3.84
C HIS A 10 -2.27 -8.43 -4.10
N GLU A 11 -2.48 -7.70 -5.19
CA GLU A 11 -1.76 -6.46 -5.47
C GLU A 11 -1.88 -5.43 -4.33
N LEU A 12 -0.80 -4.70 -4.06
CA LEU A 12 -0.79 -3.58 -3.13
C LEU A 12 -0.74 -2.27 -3.91
N ASN A 13 -1.77 -1.45 -3.74
CA ASN A 13 -1.90 -0.15 -4.40
C ASN A 13 -2.18 0.94 -3.38
N TRP A 14 -1.48 2.06 -3.52
CA TRP A 14 -1.91 3.32 -2.92
C TRP A 14 -2.91 3.99 -3.87
N LYS A 15 -4.10 4.28 -3.37
CA LYS A 15 -5.15 4.98 -4.11
C LYS A 15 -5.32 6.37 -3.52
N LYS A 16 -5.19 7.40 -4.35
CA LYS A 16 -5.45 8.79 -3.96
C LYS A 16 -6.92 8.96 -3.59
N GLY A 17 -7.20 9.52 -2.42
CA GLY A 17 -8.55 9.81 -1.95
C GLY A 17 -8.60 10.08 -0.44
N ASP A 18 -9.71 10.70 -0.01
CA ASP A 18 -9.76 11.36 1.31
C ASP A 18 -10.52 10.55 2.38
N LYS A 19 -11.05 9.37 2.03
CA LYS A 19 -11.94 8.58 2.93
C LYS A 19 -11.71 7.08 2.84
N LYS A 20 -11.55 6.45 4.02
CA LYS A 20 -11.62 4.99 4.21
C LYS A 20 -13.08 4.54 4.20
N HIS A 21 -13.31 3.36 3.61
CA HIS A 21 -14.57 2.63 3.63
C HIS A 21 -15.17 2.53 5.04
N SER A 22 -16.24 3.25 5.31
CA SER A 22 -17.27 2.84 6.28
C SER A 22 -18.49 2.42 5.45
N GLN A 23 -18.71 1.11 5.33
CA GLN A 23 -19.95 0.46 4.86
C GLN A 23 -20.71 1.11 3.68
N GLY A 24 -20.62 0.48 2.50
CA GLY A 24 -21.74 0.47 1.54
C GLY A 24 -21.78 1.53 0.43
N TYR A 25 -20.83 2.46 0.33
CA TYR A 25 -20.80 3.44 -0.77
C TYR A 25 -19.52 3.34 -1.60
N SER A 26 -19.70 3.26 -2.92
CA SER A 26 -18.63 3.35 -3.92
C SER A 26 -17.83 4.63 -3.69
N VAL A 27 -16.56 4.49 -3.32
CA VAL A 27 -15.61 5.61 -3.27
C VAL A 27 -15.17 5.87 -4.71
N ASN A 28 -15.28 7.11 -5.18
CA ASN A 28 -14.60 7.56 -6.39
C ASN A 28 -13.12 7.67 -6.08
N TYR A 29 -12.37 6.59 -6.27
CA TYR A 29 -10.91 6.65 -6.27
C TYR A 29 -10.45 6.65 -7.72
N ASP A 30 -9.57 7.59 -8.05
CA ASP A 30 -9.01 7.66 -9.39
C ASP A 30 -7.95 6.57 -9.54
N TYR A 31 -8.27 5.57 -10.35
CA TYR A 31 -7.32 4.51 -10.70
C TYR A 31 -6.13 5.06 -11.48
N ASN A 32 -6.28 6.17 -12.22
CA ASN A 32 -5.19 6.76 -13.01
C ASN A 32 -4.11 7.39 -12.12
N ASP A 33 -4.48 7.81 -10.90
CA ASP A 33 -3.59 8.41 -9.90
C ASP A 33 -3.10 7.38 -8.85
N SER A 34 -3.24 6.09 -9.13
CA SER A 34 -2.79 5.04 -8.21
C SER A 34 -1.28 4.76 -8.31
N VAL A 35 -0.65 4.48 -7.18
CA VAL A 35 0.75 4.05 -7.12
C VAL A 35 0.79 2.57 -6.79
N LEU A 36 1.31 1.78 -7.74
CA LEU A 36 1.60 0.36 -7.54
C LEU A 36 2.77 0.21 -6.57
N LEU A 37 2.52 -0.45 -5.43
CA LEU A 37 3.51 -0.68 -4.37
C LEU A 37 4.14 -2.08 -4.46
N GLY A 38 3.46 -3.03 -5.09
CA GLY A 38 3.98 -4.37 -5.34
C GLY A 38 3.17 -5.07 -6.41
N SER A 39 3.85 -5.60 -7.43
CA SER A 39 3.25 -6.30 -8.57
C SER A 39 2.70 -7.66 -8.12
N PHE A 40 1.49 -7.99 -8.55
CA PHE A 40 0.87 -9.26 -8.18
C PHE A 40 1.58 -10.45 -8.82
N SER A 41 2.04 -11.38 -7.99
CA SER A 41 2.42 -12.73 -8.41
C SER A 41 1.40 -13.74 -7.87
N PHE A 42 0.72 -14.45 -8.78
CA PHE A 42 -0.25 -15.51 -8.44
C PHE A 42 0.28 -16.55 -7.45
N LEU A 43 1.60 -16.79 -7.43
CA LEU A 43 2.23 -17.82 -6.60
C LEU A 43 2.82 -17.30 -5.29
N LYS A 44 3.08 -15.99 -5.17
CA LYS A 44 3.90 -15.44 -4.08
C LYS A 44 3.23 -14.30 -3.30
N GLY A 45 2.07 -13.83 -3.75
CA GLY A 45 1.45 -12.61 -3.22
C GLY A 45 2.30 -11.39 -3.52
N THR A 46 2.13 -10.34 -2.73
CA THR A 46 2.92 -9.10 -2.83
C THR A 46 3.42 -8.68 -1.45
N ALA A 47 4.60 -8.06 -1.42
CA ALA A 47 5.14 -7.44 -0.23
C ALA A 47 5.89 -6.16 -0.61
N VAL A 48 5.80 -5.14 0.24
CA VAL A 48 6.55 -3.89 0.09
C VAL A 48 7.28 -3.57 1.39
N LYS A 49 8.53 -3.10 1.28
CA LYS A 49 9.30 -2.63 2.43
C LYS A 49 8.64 -1.39 3.02
N ALA A 50 8.55 -1.33 4.34
CA ALA A 50 7.99 -0.20 5.05
C ALA A 50 8.74 0.06 6.36
N TYR A 51 8.61 1.29 6.85
CA TYR A 51 9.24 1.75 8.08
C TYR A 51 8.18 2.16 9.10
N CYS A 52 8.18 1.51 10.26
CA CYS A 52 7.30 1.83 11.37
C CYS A 52 7.93 2.89 12.26
N CYS A 53 7.24 4.01 12.45
CA CYS A 53 7.56 5.01 13.45
C CYS A 53 6.50 4.98 14.56
N ARG A 54 6.81 4.32 15.68
CA ARG A 54 5.89 4.20 16.82
C ARG A 54 5.53 5.54 17.44
N ASN A 55 6.51 6.45 17.54
CA ASN A 55 6.31 7.78 18.13
C ASN A 55 5.34 8.64 17.29
N CYS A 56 5.41 8.56 15.97
CA CYS A 56 4.52 9.29 15.07
C CYS A 56 3.21 8.54 14.78
N THR A 57 3.09 7.28 15.23
CA THR A 57 2.03 6.33 14.86
C THR A 57 1.81 6.21 13.35
N LYS A 58 2.90 6.20 12.58
CA LYS A 58 2.90 6.14 11.11
C LYS A 58 3.67 4.94 10.58
N ILE A 59 3.18 4.42 9.47
CA ILE A 59 3.93 3.54 8.57
C ILE A 59 4.31 4.37 7.34
N ILE A 60 5.59 4.35 6.99
CA ILE A 60 6.13 5.05 5.83
C ILE A 60 6.55 4.02 4.80
N ILE A 61 6.12 4.20 3.56
CA ILE A 61 6.47 3.36 2.44
C ILE A 61 7.23 4.25 1.46
N ASP A 62 8.47 3.88 1.17
CA ASP A 62 9.22 4.50 0.09
C ASP A 62 8.92 3.73 -1.20
N TYR A 63 8.07 4.32 -2.05
CA TYR A 63 7.64 3.71 -3.31
C TYR A 63 8.61 4.01 -4.48
N SER A 64 9.75 4.66 -4.21
CA SER A 64 10.82 4.82 -5.19
C SER A 64 11.64 3.53 -5.35
N GLU A 65 11.79 2.75 -4.28
CA GLU A 65 12.40 1.40 -4.30
C GLU A 65 11.41 0.32 -4.77
N ARG A 66 10.75 0.51 -5.92
CA ARG A 66 9.86 -0.53 -6.45
C ARG A 66 10.70 -1.77 -6.74
N THR A 67 10.41 -2.87 -6.05
CA THR A 67 10.89 -4.20 -6.44
C THR A 67 10.21 -4.58 -7.74
N GLU A 68 10.98 -4.64 -8.83
CA GLU A 68 10.56 -5.11 -10.15
C GLU A 68 9.98 -6.54 -10.11
#